data_AF-A0A7X8MK15-F1
#
_entry.id   AF-A0A7X8MK15-F1
#
_cell.length_a   1.000
_cell.length_b   1.000
_cell.length_c   1.000
_cell.angle_alpha   90.00
_cell.angle_beta   90.00
_cell.angle_gamma   90.00
#
_symmetry.space_group_name_H-M   'P 1'
#
loop_
_entity.id
_entity.type
_entity.pdbx_description
1 polymer ?
#
loop_
_entity_poly.entity_id
_entity_poly.type
_entity_poly.pdbx_seq_one_letter_code
_entity_poly.pdbx_strand_id
1 'polypeptide(L)'
;MNTNTINPSKMLVGSFLSMVAIGALLLSLPFATKTGTSDFLTALFTSASATCVTGLVVADTAAHWSIWGQIIILLLIQIGGLGLMTFVTYFIIILGRRLNLKQKMVLQFALNRSSMADLADIIRYLLVFSIIFELAGTLILFLHWLPTMGTGQAFWYALFHSVSAFNNAGFDLFGNFNSLQAFTGDIVVNLTLSILFITGSLGFLVVYE
;
A
#
# COMPACT_ATOMS: atom_id res chain seq x y z
N MET A 1 -19.77 13.22 34.16
CA MET A 1 -19.22 13.96 33.00
C MET A 1 -18.19 13.07 32.33
N ASN A 2 -18.57 12.45 31.21
CA ASN A 2 -17.75 11.42 30.55
C ASN A 2 -16.82 12.11 29.54
N THR A 3 -15.65 12.55 29.98
CA THR A 3 -14.62 13.13 29.10
C THR A 3 -13.91 12.01 28.34
N ASN A 4 -14.58 11.44 27.35
CA ASN A 4 -13.90 10.76 26.26
C ASN A 4 -13.22 11.83 25.39
N THR A 5 -12.16 12.43 25.93
CA THR A 5 -11.20 13.22 25.17
C THR A 5 -10.50 12.25 24.22
N ILE A 6 -10.95 12.26 22.97
CA ILE A 6 -10.32 11.49 21.92
C ILE A 6 -8.90 12.01 21.79
N ASN A 7 -7.92 11.17 22.11
CA ASN A 7 -6.53 11.42 21.82
C ASN A 7 -6.27 10.94 20.38
N PRO A 8 -6.04 11.85 19.41
CA PRO A 8 -5.87 11.48 18.00
C PRO A 8 -4.72 10.50 17.78
N SER A 9 -3.64 10.64 18.54
CA SER A 9 -2.47 9.75 18.47
C SER A 9 -2.82 8.33 18.90
N LYS A 10 -3.59 8.15 19.99
CA LYS A 10 -4.05 6.82 20.43
C LYS A 10 -4.99 6.18 19.41
N MET A 11 -5.87 6.96 18.76
CA MET A 11 -6.72 6.45 17.69
C MET A 11 -5.90 5.99 16.48
N LEU A 12 -4.89 6.77 16.10
CA LEU A 12 -4.01 6.43 14.97
C LEU A 12 -3.24 5.13 15.25
N VAL A 13 -2.61 5.01 16.41
CA VAL A 13 -1.92 3.78 16.83
C VAL A 13 -2.86 2.59 16.87
N GLY A 14 -4.04 2.74 17.50
CA GLY A 14 -5.03 1.67 17.57
C GLY A 14 -5.52 1.22 16.18
N SER A 15 -5.67 2.15 15.25
CA SER A 15 -6.08 1.84 13.88
C SER A 15 -5.02 1.07 13.09
N PHE A 16 -3.75 1.44 13.21
CA PHE A 16 -2.64 0.70 12.60
C PHE A 16 -2.49 -0.70 13.19
N LEU A 17 -2.53 -0.83 14.52
CA LEU A 17 -2.49 -2.15 15.18
C LEU A 17 -3.65 -3.04 14.75
N SER A 18 -4.86 -2.48 14.63
CA SER A 18 -6.03 -3.24 14.16
C SER A 18 -5.83 -3.71 12.72
N MET A 19 -5.28 -2.85 11.85
CA MET A 19 -5.00 -3.20 10.47
C MET A 19 -3.99 -4.34 10.34
N VAL A 20 -2.88 -4.25 11.09
CA VAL A 20 -1.86 -5.31 11.14
C VAL A 20 -2.46 -6.62 11.65
N ALA A 21 -3.29 -6.58 12.70
CA ALA A 21 -3.95 -7.77 13.24
C ALA A 21 -4.92 -8.41 12.23
N ILE A 22 -5.75 -7.59 11.55
CA ILE A 22 -6.67 -8.08 10.51
C ILE A 22 -5.89 -8.69 9.34
N GLY A 23 -4.85 -8.03 8.87
CA GLY A 23 -3.98 -8.55 7.81
C GLY A 23 -3.31 -9.87 8.20
N ALA A 24 -2.84 -9.98 9.44
CA ALA A 24 -2.22 -11.20 9.96
C ALA A 24 -3.22 -12.36 10.00
N LEU A 25 -4.45 -12.12 10.46
CA LEU A 25 -5.52 -13.13 10.46
C LEU A 25 -5.86 -13.56 9.03
N LEU A 26 -6.02 -12.63 8.10
CA LEU A 26 -6.32 -12.94 6.70
C LEU A 26 -5.20 -13.74 6.01
N LEU A 27 -3.94 -13.36 6.24
CA LEU A 27 -2.78 -14.08 5.70
C LEU A 27 -2.57 -15.44 6.36
N SER A 28 -3.07 -15.66 7.58
CA SER A 28 -3.00 -16.97 8.24
C SER A 28 -4.02 -17.98 7.67
N LEU A 29 -4.98 -17.53 6.85
CA LEU A 29 -5.99 -18.41 6.27
C LEU A 29 -5.40 -19.28 5.15
N PRO A 30 -5.86 -20.53 5.00
CA PRO A 30 -5.27 -21.49 4.05
C PRO A 30 -5.41 -21.09 2.58
N PHE A 31 -6.32 -20.17 2.24
CA PHE A 31 -6.44 -19.68 0.87
C PHE A 31 -5.33 -18.67 0.51
N ALA A 32 -4.70 -18.03 1.51
CA ALA A 32 -3.68 -17.01 1.30
C ALA A 32 -2.29 -17.61 1.01
N THR A 33 -2.09 -18.89 1.32
CA THR A 33 -0.83 -19.62 1.17
C THR A 33 -0.87 -20.65 0.06
N LYS A 34 0.27 -20.90 -0.60
CA LYS A 34 0.39 -21.93 -1.65
C LYS A 34 0.52 -23.35 -1.07
N THR A 35 1.19 -23.48 0.07
CA THR A 35 1.48 -24.78 0.71
C THR A 35 0.96 -24.81 2.14
N GLY A 36 -0.25 -25.33 2.34
CA GLY A 36 -0.83 -25.51 3.68
C GLY A 36 -1.17 -24.20 4.38
N THR A 37 -0.96 -24.11 5.68
CA THR A 37 -1.22 -22.93 6.51
C THR A 37 0.07 -22.19 6.85
N SER A 38 0.11 -20.86 6.73
CA SER A 38 1.24 -20.08 7.21
C SER A 38 1.35 -20.17 8.73
N ASP A 39 2.57 -20.21 9.25
CA ASP A 39 2.81 -19.88 10.65
C ASP A 39 2.29 -18.46 10.95
N PHE A 40 1.62 -18.29 12.09
CA PHE A 40 0.98 -17.03 12.47
C PHE A 40 2.02 -15.92 12.64
N LEU A 41 3.23 -16.23 13.12
CA LEU A 41 4.29 -15.24 13.28
C LEU A 41 4.76 -14.71 11.91
N THR A 42 4.86 -15.60 10.91
CA THR A 42 5.20 -15.21 9.53
C THR A 42 4.11 -14.32 8.93
N ALA A 43 2.84 -14.66 9.13
CA ALA A 43 1.71 -13.85 8.67
C ALA A 43 1.65 -12.48 9.38
N LEU A 44 1.90 -12.44 10.69
CA LEU A 44 1.96 -11.21 11.48
C LEU A 44 3.10 -10.30 11.02
N PHE A 45 4.30 -10.86 10.83
CA PHE A 45 5.46 -10.10 10.34
C PHE A 45 5.20 -9.53 8.95
N THR A 46 4.68 -10.35 8.04
CA THR A 46 4.38 -9.92 6.66
C THR A 46 3.30 -8.85 6.65
N SER A 47 2.25 -9.00 7.45
CA SER A 47 1.19 -8.00 7.60
C SER A 47 1.72 -6.66 8.13
N ALA A 48 2.59 -6.70 9.15
CA ALA A 48 3.23 -5.51 9.70
C ALA A 48 4.14 -4.84 8.67
N SER A 49 4.98 -5.60 7.98
CA SER A 49 5.89 -5.09 6.96
C SER A 49 5.15 -4.49 5.76
N ALA A 50 4.05 -5.10 5.31
CA ALA A 50 3.22 -4.58 4.23
C ALA A 50 2.48 -3.31 4.64
N THR A 51 1.86 -3.29 5.83
CA THR A 51 1.11 -2.13 6.34
C THR A 51 2.02 -0.94 6.66
N CYS A 52 3.22 -1.20 7.16
CA CYS A 52 4.25 -0.18 7.41
C CYS A 52 5.14 0.07 6.19
N VAL A 53 4.88 -0.61 5.08
CA VAL A 53 5.50 -0.34 3.78
C VAL A 53 7.03 -0.47 3.84
N THR A 54 7.51 -1.48 4.57
CA THR A 54 8.93 -1.66 4.92
C THR A 54 9.68 -2.61 3.98
N GLY A 55 8.98 -3.60 3.40
CA GLY A 55 9.55 -4.50 2.38
C GLY A 55 10.36 -5.67 2.92
N LEU A 56 10.43 -5.84 4.24
CA LEU A 56 11.06 -7.01 4.84
C LEU A 56 10.13 -8.22 4.80
N VAL A 57 10.66 -9.36 4.39
CA VAL A 57 9.91 -10.61 4.28
C VAL A 57 10.66 -11.75 4.97
N VAL A 58 9.94 -12.58 5.73
CA VAL A 58 10.50 -13.80 6.36
C VAL A 58 10.35 -15.01 5.42
N ALA A 59 9.32 -15.00 4.58
CA ALA A 59 9.08 -15.97 3.54
C ALA A 59 9.00 -15.27 2.19
N ASP A 60 9.56 -15.89 1.15
CA ASP A 60 9.57 -15.33 -0.20
C ASP A 60 8.14 -15.09 -0.71
N THR A 61 7.87 -13.86 -1.18
CA THR A 61 6.50 -13.43 -1.49
C THR A 61 5.91 -14.18 -2.68
N ALA A 62 6.74 -14.48 -3.68
CA ALA A 62 6.33 -15.18 -4.89
C ALA A 62 6.10 -16.68 -4.61
N ALA A 63 6.96 -17.28 -3.78
CA ALA A 63 6.93 -18.71 -3.51
C ALA A 63 5.91 -19.12 -2.44
N HIS A 64 5.76 -18.33 -1.38
CA HIS A 64 4.94 -18.69 -0.20
C HIS A 64 3.47 -18.33 -0.35
N TRP A 65 3.18 -17.12 -0.83
CA TRP A 65 1.81 -16.60 -0.90
C TRP A 65 1.10 -17.02 -2.19
N SER A 66 -0.17 -17.37 -2.06
CA SER A 66 -1.07 -17.56 -3.20
C SER A 66 -1.39 -16.20 -3.84
N ILE A 67 -2.07 -16.20 -4.99
CA ILE A 67 -2.56 -14.97 -5.61
C ILE A 67 -3.44 -14.17 -4.61
N TRP A 68 -4.24 -14.86 -3.80
CA TRP A 68 -5.06 -14.21 -2.78
C TRP A 68 -4.23 -13.61 -1.65
N GLY A 69 -3.16 -14.28 -1.21
CA GLY A 69 -2.22 -13.72 -0.24
C GLY A 69 -1.51 -12.49 -0.78
N GLN A 70 -1.09 -12.53 -2.05
CA GLN A 70 -0.48 -11.39 -2.74
C GLN A 70 -1.46 -10.22 -2.87
N ILE A 71 -2.75 -10.47 -3.16
CA ILE A 71 -3.79 -9.43 -3.14
C ILE A 71 -3.92 -8.80 -1.75
N ILE A 72 -3.94 -9.61 -0.69
CA ILE A 72 -4.01 -9.08 0.69
C ILE A 72 -2.79 -8.18 0.96
N ILE A 73 -1.58 -8.65 0.65
CA ILE A 73 -0.35 -7.86 0.82
C ILE A 73 -0.43 -6.54 0.04
N LEU A 74 -0.89 -6.58 -1.22
CA LEU A 74 -1.03 -5.41 -2.06
C LEU A 74 -2.02 -4.38 -1.47
N LEU A 75 -3.13 -4.85 -0.90
CA LEU A 75 -4.10 -3.98 -0.21
C LEU A 75 -3.53 -3.38 1.08
N LEU A 76 -2.77 -4.16 1.86
CA LEU A 76 -2.10 -3.66 3.05
C LEU A 76 -1.08 -2.57 2.69
N ILE A 77 -0.31 -2.77 1.60
CA ILE A 77 0.62 -1.78 1.06
C ILE A 77 -0.12 -0.50 0.67
N GLN A 78 -1.20 -0.60 -0.09
CA GLN A 78 -1.96 0.58 -0.55
C GLN A 78 -2.51 1.40 0.63
N ILE A 79 -3.08 0.71 1.62
CA ILE A 79 -3.67 1.37 2.78
C ILE A 79 -2.59 1.96 3.69
N GLY A 80 -1.43 1.29 3.78
CA GLY A 80 -0.25 1.77 4.50
C GLY A 80 0.37 3.01 3.87
N GLY A 81 0.65 2.97 2.56
CA GLY A 81 1.39 4.01 1.84
C GLY A 81 0.63 5.33 1.72
N LEU A 82 -0.68 5.27 1.48
CA LEU A 82 -1.54 6.46 1.49
C LEU A 82 -1.81 7.00 2.90
N GLY A 83 -1.56 6.17 3.92
CA GLY A 83 -1.96 6.41 5.30
C GLY A 83 -3.40 5.98 5.56
N LEU A 84 -3.60 5.21 6.63
CA LEU A 84 -4.90 4.62 6.97
C LEU A 84 -6.03 5.66 7.12
N MET A 85 -5.72 6.84 7.63
CA MET A 85 -6.72 7.92 7.80
C MET A 85 -7.14 8.55 6.47
N THR A 86 -6.24 8.64 5.50
CA THR A 86 -6.52 9.06 4.12
C THR A 86 -7.49 8.07 3.48
N PHE A 87 -7.22 6.76 3.62
CA PHE A 87 -8.05 5.70 3.06
C PHE A 87 -9.46 5.64 3.67
N VAL A 88 -9.57 5.71 5.00
CA VAL A 88 -10.88 5.74 5.70
C VAL A 88 -11.70 6.96 5.30
N THR A 89 -11.05 8.13 5.22
CA THR A 89 -11.71 9.38 4.85
C THR A 89 -12.25 9.34 3.43
N TYR A 90 -11.51 8.77 2.49
CA TYR A 90 -11.98 8.56 1.12
C TYR A 90 -13.21 7.69 1.03
N PHE A 91 -13.23 6.56 1.75
CA PHE A 91 -14.40 5.69 1.76
C PHE A 91 -15.65 6.43 2.25
N ILE A 92 -15.51 7.28 3.26
CA ILE A 92 -16.60 8.14 3.77
C ILE A 92 -17.07 9.15 2.71
N ILE A 93 -16.13 9.77 1.98
CA ILE A 93 -16.44 10.75 0.93
C ILE A 93 -17.18 10.10 -0.25
N ILE A 94 -16.75 8.92 -0.71
CA ILE A 94 -17.44 8.17 -1.78
C ILE A 94 -18.87 7.79 -1.37
N LEU A 95 -19.08 7.46 -0.10
CA LEU A 95 -20.41 7.19 0.45
C LEU A 95 -21.30 8.43 0.55
N GLY A 96 -20.83 9.61 0.08
CA GLY A 96 -21.56 10.88 0.12
C GLY A 96 -21.72 11.45 1.53
N ARG A 97 -20.94 10.94 2.50
CA ARG A 97 -21.03 11.37 3.90
C ARG A 97 -20.05 12.49 4.19
N ARG A 98 -20.49 13.47 4.98
CA ARG A 98 -19.62 14.55 5.48
C ARG A 98 -18.75 14.03 6.62
N LEU A 99 -17.53 14.57 6.72
CA LEU A 99 -16.62 14.25 7.80
C LEU A 99 -17.04 14.92 9.12
N ASN A 100 -17.12 14.14 10.18
CA ASN A 100 -17.36 14.63 11.53
C ASN A 100 -16.10 15.32 12.09
N LEU A 101 -16.25 16.25 13.04
CA LEU A 101 -15.15 17.01 13.64
C LEU A 101 -14.00 16.12 14.14
N LYS A 102 -14.34 14.97 14.75
CA LYS A 102 -13.36 13.99 15.24
C LYS A 102 -12.47 13.42 14.11
N GLN A 103 -13.07 13.11 12.96
CA GLN A 103 -12.34 12.61 11.79
C GLN A 103 -11.42 13.69 11.22
N LYS A 104 -11.92 14.93 11.14
CA LYS A 104 -11.11 16.08 10.70
C LYS A 104 -9.91 16.33 11.62
N MET A 105 -10.08 16.25 12.94
CA MET A 105 -8.98 16.41 13.92
C MET A 105 -7.92 15.33 13.80
N VAL A 106 -8.31 14.05 13.66
CA VAL A 106 -7.36 12.95 13.48
C VAL A 106 -6.61 13.09 12.17
N LEU A 107 -7.29 13.53 11.11
CA LEU A 107 -6.68 13.73 9.81
C LEU A 107 -5.69 14.90 9.79
N GLN A 108 -6.01 16.01 10.45
CA GLN A 108 -5.06 17.11 10.63
C GLN A 108 -3.77 16.66 11.33
N PHE A 109 -3.92 15.82 12.36
CA PHE A 109 -2.78 15.24 13.07
C PHE A 109 -1.96 14.30 12.17
N ALA A 110 -2.62 13.43 11.40
CA ALA A 110 -1.96 12.49 10.49
C ALA A 110 -1.21 13.18 9.33
N LEU A 111 -1.77 14.27 8.80
CA LEU A 111 -1.18 15.05 7.71
C LEU A 111 -0.29 16.21 8.19
N ASN A 112 -0.15 16.39 9.50
CA ASN A 112 0.61 17.47 10.12
C ASN A 112 0.22 18.89 9.62
N ARG A 113 -1.09 19.16 9.47
CA ARG A 113 -1.62 20.45 8.96
C ARG A 113 -2.36 21.24 10.04
N SER A 114 -2.18 22.57 10.03
CA SER A 114 -2.73 23.52 11.01
C SER A 114 -4.10 24.11 10.65
N SER A 115 -4.56 23.97 9.39
CA SER A 115 -5.80 24.55 8.88
C SER A 115 -6.80 23.48 8.43
N MET A 116 -8.10 23.76 8.60
CA MET A 116 -9.23 22.91 8.20
C MET A 116 -9.63 23.11 6.71
N ALA A 117 -8.88 23.90 5.93
CA ALA A 117 -9.08 24.05 4.48
C ALA A 117 -9.18 22.66 3.83
N ASP A 118 -10.02 22.52 2.79
CA ASP A 118 -10.64 21.26 2.35
C ASP A 118 -9.70 20.04 2.31
N LEU A 119 -9.52 19.44 3.49
CA LEU A 119 -8.76 18.21 3.70
C LEU A 119 -9.32 17.08 2.83
N ALA A 120 -10.61 17.13 2.51
CA ALA A 120 -11.28 16.21 1.60
C ALA A 120 -10.77 16.36 0.15
N ASP A 121 -10.52 17.59 -0.32
CA ASP A 121 -10.04 17.84 -1.68
C ASP A 121 -8.58 17.43 -1.84
N ILE A 122 -7.75 17.68 -0.82
CA ILE A 122 -6.37 17.19 -0.77
C ILE A 122 -6.37 15.66 -0.90
N ILE A 123 -7.16 14.95 -0.08
CA ILE A 123 -7.23 13.49 -0.13
C ILE A 123 -7.69 13.00 -1.51
N ARG A 124 -8.74 13.62 -2.07
CA ARG A 124 -9.23 13.24 -3.40
C ARG A 124 -8.14 13.40 -4.46
N TYR A 125 -7.41 14.51 -4.41
CA TYR A 125 -6.28 14.76 -5.29
C TYR A 125 -5.21 13.68 -5.14
N LEU A 126 -4.81 13.34 -3.90
CA LEU A 126 -3.78 12.33 -3.64
C LEU A 126 -4.14 10.95 -4.16
N LEU A 127 -5.39 10.55 -4.03
CA LEU A 127 -5.84 9.24 -4.49
C LEU A 127 -5.90 9.15 -6.00
N VAL A 128 -6.43 10.20 -6.64
CA VAL A 128 -6.45 10.27 -8.11
C VAL A 128 -5.01 10.29 -8.63
N PHE A 129 -4.11 11.03 -7.98
CA PHE A 129 -2.70 11.08 -8.32
C PHE A 129 -2.03 9.71 -8.20
N SER A 130 -2.18 9.03 -7.06
CA SER A 130 -1.67 7.67 -6.82
C SER A 130 -2.16 6.69 -7.89
N ILE A 131 -3.48 6.64 -8.13
CA ILE A 131 -4.06 5.72 -9.11
C ILE A 131 -3.53 6.00 -10.52
N ILE A 132 -3.36 7.27 -10.91
CA ILE A 132 -2.83 7.62 -12.24
C ILE A 132 -1.40 7.10 -12.40
N PHE A 133 -0.52 7.35 -11.43
CA PHE A 133 0.88 6.91 -11.50
C PHE A 133 0.99 5.39 -11.42
N GLU A 134 0.23 4.75 -10.54
CA GLU A 134 0.17 3.29 -10.44
C GLU A 134 -0.33 2.64 -11.73
N LEU A 135 -1.37 3.19 -12.37
CA LEU A 135 -1.87 2.67 -13.64
C LEU A 135 -0.88 2.92 -14.79
N ALA A 136 -0.24 4.09 -14.83
CA ALA A 136 0.78 4.40 -15.84
C ALA A 136 2.00 3.47 -15.72
N GLY A 137 2.50 3.28 -14.51
CA GLY A 137 3.59 2.36 -14.21
C GLY A 137 3.22 0.90 -14.54
N THR A 138 2.02 0.49 -14.16
CA THR A 138 1.46 -0.82 -14.53
C THR A 138 1.42 -1.01 -16.03
N LEU A 139 0.95 -0.02 -16.80
CA LEU A 139 0.86 -0.12 -18.25
C LEU A 139 2.25 -0.27 -18.90
N ILE A 140 3.23 0.54 -18.48
CA ILE A 140 4.59 0.49 -19.02
C ILE A 140 5.25 -0.87 -18.71
N LEU A 141 5.21 -1.30 -17.45
CA LEU A 141 5.77 -2.58 -17.03
C LEU A 141 5.04 -3.77 -17.66
N PHE A 142 3.71 -3.68 -17.82
CA PHE A 142 2.91 -4.71 -18.46
C PHE A 142 3.33 -4.90 -19.91
N LEU A 143 3.41 -3.83 -20.69
CA LEU A 143 3.84 -3.90 -22.09
C LEU A 143 5.26 -4.43 -22.24
N HIS A 144 6.14 -4.10 -21.30
CA HIS A 144 7.52 -4.56 -21.28
C HIS A 144 7.65 -6.06 -20.94
N TRP A 145 6.90 -6.56 -19.95
CA TRP A 145 6.95 -7.97 -19.54
C TRP A 145 6.02 -8.89 -20.32
N LEU A 146 5.08 -8.33 -21.10
CA LEU A 146 4.12 -9.06 -21.94
C LEU A 146 4.78 -10.13 -22.83
N PRO A 147 5.88 -9.84 -23.58
CA PRO A 147 6.49 -10.82 -24.46
C PRO A 147 7.12 -12.00 -23.72
N THR A 148 7.56 -11.78 -22.47
CA THR A 148 8.31 -12.77 -21.69
C THR A 148 7.45 -13.63 -20.77
N MET A 149 6.37 -13.09 -20.20
CA MET A 149 5.58 -13.75 -19.15
C MET A 149 4.15 -14.10 -19.59
N GLY A 150 3.71 -13.63 -20.76
CA GLY A 150 2.32 -13.76 -21.19
C GLY A 150 1.37 -12.81 -20.46
N THR A 151 0.13 -12.69 -20.96
CA THR A 151 -0.81 -11.63 -20.58
C THR A 151 -1.18 -11.62 -19.10
N GLY A 152 -1.60 -12.76 -18.55
CA GLY A 152 -2.09 -12.83 -17.17
C GLY A 152 -1.00 -12.55 -16.12
N GLN A 153 0.15 -13.19 -16.28
CA GLN A 153 1.27 -13.02 -15.35
C GLN A 153 1.91 -11.64 -15.47
N ALA A 154 2.13 -11.15 -16.70
CA ALA A 154 2.70 -9.82 -16.90
C ALA A 154 1.82 -8.74 -16.28
N PHE A 155 0.50 -8.81 -16.43
CA PHE A 155 -0.41 -7.83 -15.85
C PHE A 155 -0.35 -7.84 -14.32
N TRP A 156 -0.40 -9.03 -13.71
CA TRP A 156 -0.34 -9.15 -12.26
C TRP A 156 0.99 -8.65 -11.69
N TYR A 157 2.11 -9.01 -12.31
CA TYR A 157 3.43 -8.57 -11.89
C TYR A 157 3.58 -7.06 -12.06
N ALA A 158 3.15 -6.51 -13.19
CA ALA A 158 3.20 -5.07 -13.45
C ALA A 158 2.39 -4.28 -12.42
N LEU A 159 1.16 -4.72 -12.12
CA LEU A 159 0.30 -4.07 -11.14
C LEU A 159 0.92 -4.12 -9.74
N PHE A 160 1.37 -5.31 -9.33
CA PHE A 160 1.94 -5.49 -8.00
C PHE A 160 3.18 -4.63 -7.78
N HIS A 161 4.13 -4.65 -8.72
CA HIS A 161 5.36 -3.88 -8.60
C HIS A 161 5.12 -2.38 -8.75
N SER A 162 4.15 -1.95 -9.56
CA SER A 162 3.85 -0.52 -9.69
C SER A 162 3.28 0.07 -8.41
N VAL A 163 2.33 -0.64 -7.78
CA VAL A 163 1.73 -0.24 -6.49
C VAL A 163 2.76 -0.34 -5.36
N SER A 164 3.55 -1.41 -5.33
CA SER A 164 4.64 -1.57 -4.36
C SER A 164 5.66 -0.44 -4.48
N ALA A 165 6.10 -0.09 -5.69
CA ALA A 165 7.06 0.97 -5.91
C ALA A 165 6.50 2.35 -5.58
N PHE A 166 5.29 2.68 -6.04
CA PHE A 166 4.69 4.00 -5.75
C PHE A 166 4.51 4.22 -4.25
N ASN A 167 4.11 3.20 -3.50
CA ASN A 167 3.98 3.31 -2.05
C ASN A 167 5.33 3.20 -1.31
N ASN A 168 6.43 2.88 -1.98
CA ASN A 168 7.76 2.60 -1.39
C ASN A 168 7.83 1.31 -0.57
N ALA A 169 7.02 0.31 -0.91
CA ALA A 169 6.85 -0.90 -0.12
C ALA A 169 8.00 -1.89 -0.21
N GLY A 170 8.71 -1.95 -1.33
CA GLY A 170 9.84 -2.86 -1.53
C GLY A 170 9.47 -4.35 -1.65
N PHE A 171 8.18 -4.70 -1.69
CA PHE A 171 7.73 -6.07 -1.98
C PHE A 171 7.82 -6.36 -3.48
N ASP A 172 8.21 -7.58 -3.84
CA ASP A 172 8.31 -8.05 -5.22
C ASP A 172 7.74 -9.46 -5.40
N LEU A 173 7.54 -9.85 -6.66
CA LEU A 173 7.07 -11.19 -7.05
C LEU A 173 8.10 -11.97 -7.88
N PHE A 174 9.37 -11.54 -7.93
CA PHE A 174 10.41 -12.19 -8.72
C PHE A 174 11.08 -13.37 -8.02
N GLY A 175 10.83 -13.51 -6.72
CA GLY A 175 11.14 -14.70 -5.95
C GLY A 175 12.63 -14.92 -5.68
N ASN A 176 12.94 -16.02 -5.00
CA ASN A 176 14.28 -16.40 -4.55
C ASN A 176 15.01 -15.32 -3.72
N PHE A 177 14.27 -14.40 -3.10
CA PHE A 177 14.84 -13.20 -2.45
C PHE A 177 15.77 -12.37 -3.37
N ASN A 178 15.68 -12.56 -4.69
CA ASN A 178 16.50 -11.86 -5.66
C ASN A 178 15.93 -10.47 -5.96
N SER A 179 14.64 -10.27 -5.72
CA SER A 179 13.95 -9.02 -6.02
C SER A 179 14.24 -8.56 -7.45
N LEU A 180 14.55 -7.28 -7.64
CA LEU A 180 14.83 -6.68 -8.94
C LEU A 180 16.25 -6.93 -9.48
N GLN A 181 17.06 -7.81 -8.86
CA GLN A 181 18.45 -8.07 -9.29
C GLN A 181 18.56 -8.52 -10.76
N ALA A 182 17.54 -9.24 -11.27
CA ALA A 182 17.50 -9.67 -12.67
C ALA A 182 17.37 -8.50 -13.67
N PHE A 183 16.98 -7.31 -13.21
CA PHE A 183 16.69 -6.12 -14.05
C PHE A 183 17.74 -5.02 -13.91
N THR A 184 18.93 -5.31 -13.39
CA THR A 184 20.02 -4.32 -13.20
C THR A 184 20.40 -3.57 -14.47
N GLY A 185 20.34 -4.22 -15.64
CA GLY A 185 20.60 -3.59 -16.96
C GLY A 185 19.34 -3.08 -17.68
N ASP A 186 18.16 -3.25 -17.10
CA ASP A 186 16.89 -2.95 -17.75
C ASP A 186 16.47 -1.50 -17.49
N ILE A 187 16.71 -0.66 -18.50
CA ILE A 187 16.42 0.79 -18.41
C ILE A 187 14.93 1.05 -18.20
N VAL A 188 14.05 0.25 -18.80
CA VAL A 188 12.60 0.45 -18.73
C VAL A 188 12.12 0.19 -17.31
N VAL A 189 12.50 -0.95 -16.73
CA VAL A 189 12.12 -1.32 -15.36
C VAL A 189 12.72 -0.32 -14.36
N ASN A 190 14.01 -0.02 -14.46
CA ASN A 190 14.68 0.86 -13.51
C ASN A 190 14.13 2.29 -13.55
N LEU A 191 13.93 2.89 -14.73
CA LEU A 191 13.36 4.23 -14.82
C LEU A 191 11.92 4.27 -14.32
N THR A 192 11.10 3.28 -14.70
CA THR A 192 9.69 3.26 -14.30
C THR A 192 9.55 3.15 -12.79
N LEU A 193 10.21 2.18 -12.17
CA LEU A 193 10.16 2.00 -10.72
C LEU A 193 10.79 3.18 -9.98
N SER A 194 11.88 3.75 -10.51
CA SER A 194 12.50 4.95 -9.93
C SER A 194 11.58 6.15 -9.93
N ILE A 195 10.91 6.42 -11.04
CA ILE A 195 9.94 7.51 -11.12
C ILE A 195 8.80 7.26 -10.13
N LEU A 196 8.27 6.03 -10.05
CA LEU A 196 7.17 5.71 -9.14
C LEU A 196 7.55 5.93 -7.67
N PHE A 197 8.67 5.35 -7.19
CA PHE A 197 9.04 5.49 -5.79
C PHE A 197 9.50 6.91 -5.44
N ILE A 198 10.15 7.63 -6.36
CA ILE A 198 10.53 9.04 -6.14
C ILE A 198 9.27 9.89 -6.06
N THR A 199 8.34 9.76 -7.02
CA THR A 199 7.10 10.56 -7.03
C THR A 199 6.17 10.22 -5.87
N GLY A 200 6.11 8.95 -5.46
CA GLY A 200 5.39 8.54 -4.26
C GLY A 200 6.05 9.00 -2.95
N SER A 201 7.38 9.12 -2.93
CA SER A 201 8.15 9.65 -1.79
C SER A 201 8.12 11.16 -1.67
N LEU A 202 7.90 11.89 -2.78
CA LEU A 202 7.68 13.33 -2.77
C LEU A 202 6.39 13.58 -1.99
N GLY A 203 6.56 13.78 -0.68
CA GLY A 203 5.46 13.84 0.26
C GLY A 203 4.36 14.75 -0.26
N PHE A 204 3.13 14.34 -0.02
CA PHE A 204 1.88 14.95 -0.47
C PHE A 204 1.81 16.48 -0.35
N LEU A 205 2.58 17.05 0.56
CA LEU A 205 2.78 18.49 0.76
C LEU A 205 3.38 19.20 -0.47
N VAL A 206 4.37 18.61 -1.14
CA VAL A 206 5.12 19.23 -2.24
C VAL A 206 4.36 19.16 -3.57
N VAL A 207 3.47 18.18 -3.74
CA VAL A 207 2.70 17.99 -4.99
C VAL A 207 1.48 18.90 -5.03
N TYR A 208 0.91 19.25 -3.87
CA TYR A 208 -0.28 20.10 -3.77
C TYR A 208 0.03 21.59 -3.60
N GLU A 209 1.21 21.95 -3.08
CA GLU A 209 1.69 23.35 -3.04
C GLU A 209 2.25 23.81 -4.39
#